data_AF-A0A2G7HM76-F1
#
_entry.id   AF-A0A2G7HM76-F1
#
_cell.length_a   1.000
_cell.length_b   1.000
_cell.length_c   1.000
_cell.angle_alpha   90.00
_cell.angle_beta   90.00
_cell.angle_gamma   90.00
#
_symmetry.space_group_name_H-M   'P 1'
#
loop_
_entity.id
_entity.type
_entity.pdbx_description
1 polymer ?
#
loop_
_entity_poly.entity_id
_entity_poly.type
_entity_poly.pdbx_seq_one_letter_code
_entity_poly.pdbx_strand_id
1 'polypeptide(L)' 'MCKNCNIAIGTFYNYFSSKDHLVREIFVSDWEKSIKIIEKMKSSDITLREKIYNFVYLNQNNYMSFEELYQILNL' A
#
# COMPACT_ATOMS: atom_id res chain seq x y z
N MET A 1 6.10 9.35 -12.59
CA MET A 1 4.73 9.57 -12.07
C MET A 1 3.84 10.51 -12.91
N CYS A 2 3.86 11.86 -12.78
CA CYS A 2 2.83 12.74 -13.39
C CYS A 2 2.59 12.51 -14.90
N LYS A 3 3.67 12.36 -15.68
CA LYS A 3 3.62 12.00 -17.11
C LYS A 3 2.95 10.64 -17.36
N ASN A 4 3.26 9.64 -16.53
CA ASN A 4 2.70 8.29 -16.64
C ASN A 4 1.22 8.25 -16.26
N CYS A 5 0.78 9.17 -15.40
CA CYS A 5 -0.62 9.33 -14.99
C CYS A 5 -1.39 10.35 -15.85
N ASN A 6 -0.75 10.94 -16.86
CA ASN A 6 -1.30 11.98 -17.72
C ASN A 6 -1.91 13.18 -16.95
N ILE A 7 -1.24 13.61 -15.88
CA ILE A 7 -1.64 14.77 -15.06
C ILE A 7 -0.59 15.89 -15.11
N ALA A 8 -1.04 17.13 -14.95
CA ALA A 8 -0.16 18.28 -14.79
C ALA A 8 0.47 18.32 -13.39
N ILE A 9 1.67 18.90 -13.29
CA ILE A 9 2.38 19.06 -12.01
C ILE A 9 1.59 19.94 -11.04
N GLY A 10 0.93 21.00 -11.52
CA GLY A 10 0.05 21.83 -10.68
C GLY A 10 -1.11 21.02 -10.07
N THR A 11 -1.71 20.12 -10.85
CA THR A 11 -2.75 19.21 -10.37
C THR A 11 -2.23 18.27 -9.29
N PHE A 12 -0.99 17.78 -9.41
CA PHE A 12 -0.36 16.96 -8.37
C PHE A 12 -0.28 17.71 -7.03
N TYR A 13 0.21 18.96 -7.05
CA TYR A 13 0.39 19.75 -5.83
C TYR A 13 -0.92 20.20 -5.17
N ASN A 14 -2.07 20.08 -5.85
CA ASN A 14 -3.38 20.26 -5.23
C ASN A 14 -3.72 19.13 -4.23
N TYR A 15 -3.15 17.94 -4.40
CA TYR A 15 -3.41 16.77 -3.55
C TYR A 15 -2.22 16.44 -2.65
N PHE A 16 -0.99 16.59 -3.15
CA PHE A 16 0.21 16.23 -2.43
C PHE A 16 1.20 17.39 -2.37
N SER A 17 1.48 17.89 -1.17
CA SER A 17 2.44 18.98 -0.95
C SER A 17 3.89 18.67 -1.37
N SER A 18 4.27 17.39 -1.44
CA SER A 18 5.59 16.94 -1.89
C SER A 18 5.57 15.49 -2.39
N LYS A 19 6.66 15.04 -3.02
CA LYS A 19 6.86 13.61 -3.33
C LYS A 19 6.84 12.75 -2.07
N ASP A 20 7.47 13.20 -0.99
CA ASP A 20 7.49 12.47 0.29
C ASP A 20 6.08 12.34 0.90
N HIS A 21 5.23 13.36 0.73
CA HIS A 21 3.84 13.29 1.15
C HIS A 21 3.08 12.21 0.37
N LEU A 22 3.21 12.17 -0.97
CA LEU A 22 2.65 11.09 -1.77
C LEU A 22 3.14 9.70 -1.30
N VAL A 23 4.45 9.54 -1.11
CA VAL A 23 5.04 8.28 -0.68
C VAL A 23 4.44 7.83 0.64
N ARG A 24 4.34 8.75 1.61
CA ARG A 24 3.70 8.49 2.90
C ARG A 24 2.25 8.04 2.74
N GLU A 25 1.46 8.71 1.89
CA GLU A 25 0.06 8.36 1.66
C GLU A 25 -0.09 6.97 1.02
N ILE A 26 0.82 6.57 0.13
CA ILE A 26 0.86 5.21 -0.42
C ILE A 26 1.08 4.19 0.72
N PHE A 27 2.10 4.41 1.57
CA PHE A 27 2.38 3.51 2.70
C PHE A 27 1.22 3.44 3.70
N VAL A 28 0.63 4.59 4.06
CA VAL A 28 -0.52 4.64 4.98
C VAL A 28 -1.71 3.87 4.40
N SER A 29 -2.03 4.09 3.13
CA SER A 29 -3.11 3.39 2.44
C SER A 29 -2.92 1.86 2.44
N ASP A 30 -1.71 1.38 2.17
CA ASP A 30 -1.40 -0.05 2.18
C ASP A 30 -1.39 -0.63 3.61
N TRP A 31 -0.94 0.16 4.60
CA TRP A 31 -1.01 -0.21 6.01
C TRP A 31 -2.46 -0.34 6.50
N GLU A 32 -3.35 0.56 6.11
CA GLU A 32 -4.77 0.48 6.45
C GLU A 32 -5.45 -0.77 5.87
N LYS A 33 -5.08 -1.19 4.66
CA LYS A 33 -5.54 -2.47 4.09
C LYS A 33 -5.07 -3.65 4.93
N SER A 34 -3.80 -3.62 5.36
CA SER A 34 -3.22 -4.66 6.23
C SER A 34 -3.99 -4.76 7.55
N ILE A 35 -4.25 -3.63 8.21
CA ILE A 35 -5.03 -3.58 9.45
C ILE A 35 -6.42 -4.19 9.26
N LYS A 36 -7.13 -3.85 8.17
CA LYS A 36 -8.47 -4.41 7.91
C LYS A 36 -8.45 -5.94 7.76
N ILE A 37 -7.41 -6.49 7.12
CA ILE A 37 -7.23 -7.94 7.01
C ILE A 37 -6.98 -8.56 8.39
N ILE A 38 -6.10 -7.95 9.19
CA ILE A 38 -5.78 -8.41 10.55
C ILE A 38 -7.02 -8.39 11.44
N GLU A 39 -7.82 -7.33 11.42
CA GLU A 39 -9.06 -7.23 12.21
C GLU A 39 -10.06 -8.32 11.80
N LYS A 40 -10.22 -8.60 10.50
CA LYS A 40 -11.07 -9.70 10.02
C LYS A 40 -10.57 -11.07 10.51
N MET A 41 -9.25 -11.29 10.52
CA MET A 41 -8.65 -12.51 11.06
C MET A 41 -8.77 -12.60 12.58
N LYS A 42 -8.72 -11.48 13.29
CA LYS A 42 -8.89 -11.46 14.74
C LYS A 42 -10.27 -11.98 15.12
N SER A 43 -11.31 -11.54 14.41
CA SER A 43 -12.70 -11.99 14.60
C SER A 43 -13.01 -13.39 14.06
N SER A 44 -12.09 -14.04 13.33
CA SER A 44 -12.36 -15.37 12.77
C SER A 44 -12.10 -16.48 13.79
N ASP A 45 -12.94 -17.51 13.73
CA ASP A 45 -12.86 -18.73 14.56
C ASP A 45 -11.90 -19.77 13.94
N ILE A 46 -10.70 -19.31 13.57
CA ILE A 46 -9.63 -20.17 13.07
C ILE A 46 -8.47 -20.18 14.06
N THR A 47 -7.63 -21.19 14.00
CA THR A 47 -6.47 -21.32 14.89
C THR A 47 -5.44 -20.21 14.62
N LEU A 48 -4.60 -19.91 15.61
CA LEU A 48 -3.50 -18.96 15.44
C LEU A 48 -2.57 -19.35 14.28
N ARG A 49 -2.33 -20.66 14.09
CA ARG A 49 -1.52 -21.18 12.99
C ARG A 49 -2.12 -20.80 11.63
N GLU A 50 -3.43 -20.97 11.47
CA GLU A 50 -4.14 -20.61 10.25
C GLU A 50 -4.17 -19.10 10.04
N LYS A 51 -4.32 -18.29 11.10
CA LYS A 51 -4.20 -16.82 11.02
C LYS A 51 -2.84 -16.40 10.46
N ILE A 52 -1.74 -16.97 10.97
CA ILE A 52 -0.38 -16.68 10.51
C ILE A 52 -0.21 -17.11 9.04
N TYR A 53 -0.66 -18.32 8.68
CA TYR A 53 -0.55 -18.82 7.31
C TYR A 53 -1.30 -17.93 6.32
N ASN A 54 -2.55 -17.58 6.65
CA ASN A 54 -3.36 -16.72 5.80
C ASN A 54 -2.76 -15.32 5.70
N PHE A 55 -2.21 -14.77 6.79
CA PHE A 55 -1.56 -13.47 6.76
C PHE A 55 -0.36 -13.49 5.79
N VAL A 56 0.56 -14.45 5.93
CA VAL A 56 1.74 -14.55 5.06
C VAL A 56 1.33 -14.75 3.60
N TYR A 57 0.38 -15.65 3.32
CA TYR A 57 -0.08 -15.92 1.96
C TYR A 57 -0.74 -14.70 1.29
N LEU A 58 -1.59 -13.97 2.03
CA LEU A 58 -2.23 -12.76 1.51
C LEU A 58 -1.22 -11.63 1.29
N ASN A 59 -0.18 -11.53 2.11
CA ASN A 59 0.85 -10.50 1.93
C ASN A 59 1.71 -10.75 0.67
N GLN A 60 2.00 -12.00 0.33
CA GLN A 60 2.83 -12.31 -0.84
C GLN A 60 2.18 -11.93 -2.19
N ASN A 61 0.85 -11.83 -2.26
CA ASN A 61 0.13 -11.65 -3.51
C ASN A 61 -0.49 -10.26 -3.70
N ASN A 62 -0.56 -9.44 -2.65
CA ASN A 62 -1.38 -8.21 -2.66
C ASN A 62 -0.59 -6.91 -2.46
N TYR A 63 0.71 -6.97 -2.17
CA TYR A 63 1.52 -5.78 -1.93
C TYR A 63 2.56 -5.57 -3.02
N MET A 64 2.70 -4.31 -3.40
CA MET A 64 3.76 -3.84 -4.29
C MET A 64 5.11 -4.01 -3.58
N SER A 65 6.10 -4.51 -4.32
CA SER A 65 7.49 -4.58 -3.85
C SER A 65 8.11 -3.17 -3.77
N PHE A 66 9.17 -3.03 -2.96
CA PHE A 66 9.91 -1.78 -2.90
C PHE A 66 10.47 -1.40 -4.29
N GLU A 67 11.03 -2.36 -5.04
CA GLU A 67 11.48 -2.15 -6.42
C GLU A 67 10.40 -1.56 -7.33
N GLU A 68 9.18 -2.09 -7.30
CA GLU A 68 8.06 -1.57 -8.10
C GLU A 68 7.69 -0.14 -7.68
N LEU A 69 7.68 0.15 -6.37
CA LEU A 69 7.43 1.48 -5.85
C LEU A 69 8.50 2.48 -6.32
N TYR A 70 9.78 2.11 -6.26
CA TYR A 70 10.89 2.92 -6.73
C TYR A 70 10.76 3.27 -8.22
N GLN A 71 10.41 2.28 -9.06
CA GLN A 71 10.18 2.50 -10.48
C GLN A 71 9.03 3.47 -10.77
N ILE A 72 7.91 3.38 -10.04
CA ILE A 72 6.76 4.28 -10.22
C ILE A 72 7.11 5.73 -9.86
N LEU A 73 7.92 5.89 -8.82
CA LEU A 73 8.35 7.19 -8.32
C LEU A 73 9.44 7.85 -9.18
N ASN A 74 10.03 7.11 -10.13
CA ASN A 74 11.21 7.53 -10.90
C ASN A 74 12.34 8.02 -9.98
N LEU A 75 12.65 7.25 -8.93
CA LEU A 75 13.87 7.39 -8.14
C LEU A 75 15.01 6.61 -8.81
#